data_AF-A0A1D2AID8-F1
#
_entry.id   AF-A0A1D2AID8-F1
#
_cell.length_a   1.000
_cell.length_b   1.000
_cell.length_c   1.000
_cell.angle_alpha   90.00
_cell.angle_beta   90.00
_cell.angle_gamma   90.00
#
_symmetry.space_group_name_H-M   'P 1'
#
loop_
_entity.id
_entity.type
_entity.pdbx_description
1 polymer ?
#
loop_
_entity_poly.entity_id
_entity_poly.type
_entity_poly.pdbx_seq_one_letter_code
_entity_poly.pdbx_strand_id
1 'polypeptide(L)'
;NGPIEKLLNFLSAQNLHCPLYHNPADFITEIASGEYGLVKEKLATSFTPAAVDGSEESNFDHPVLTKYGGKKMTKREQEEMCEEFKVRISTIKQFGILAKRCFLCLTRNKVSAHLRVVAYLCFTVMLAFCIMTSGTALLK
;
A
#
# COMPACT_ATOMS: atom_id res chain seq x y z
N ASN A 1 15.77 14.88 5.52
CA ASN A 1 15.38 16.18 6.11
C ASN A 1 16.11 17.28 5.40
N GLY A 2 15.41 18.35 5.04
CA GLY A 2 15.98 19.46 4.28
C GLY A 2 14.88 20.31 3.65
N PRO A 3 15.23 21.49 3.14
CA PRO A 3 14.27 22.39 2.49
C PRO A 3 13.80 21.80 1.16
N ILE A 4 12.49 21.95 0.89
CA ILE A 4 11.83 21.41 -0.31
C ILE A 4 12.48 21.96 -1.59
N GLU A 5 12.85 23.24 -1.58
CA GLU A 5 13.46 23.94 -2.72
C GLU A 5 14.81 23.35 -3.16
N LYS A 6 15.55 22.73 -2.24
CA LYS A 6 16.84 22.10 -2.55
C LYS A 6 16.71 20.64 -3.01
N LEU A 7 15.53 20.04 -2.91
CA LEU A 7 15.32 18.62 -3.23
C LEU A 7 15.64 18.32 -4.70
N LEU A 8 15.02 19.06 -5.63
CA LEU A 8 15.22 18.82 -7.06
C LEU A 8 16.65 19.11 -7.51
N ASN A 9 17.28 20.15 -6.97
CA ASN A 9 18.69 20.47 -7.25
C ASN A 9 19.63 19.36 -6.78
N PHE A 10 19.38 18.79 -5.59
CA PHE A 10 20.14 17.66 -5.06
C PHE A 10 19.98 16.41 -5.93
N LEU A 11 18.75 16.08 -6.34
CA LEU A 11 18.49 14.96 -7.25
C LEU A 11 19.16 15.15 -8.60
N SER A 12 19.09 16.36 -9.15
CA SER A 12 19.71 16.72 -10.42
C SER A 12 21.23 16.51 -10.40
N ALA A 13 21.91 16.87 -9.30
CA ALA A 13 23.34 16.62 -9.12
C ALA A 13 23.72 15.12 -9.11
N GLN A 14 22.76 14.24 -8.84
CA GLN A 14 22.92 12.79 -8.87
C GLN A 14 22.43 12.18 -10.21
N ASN A 15 22.21 13.01 -11.23
CA ASN A 15 21.64 12.64 -12.54
C ASN A 15 20.21 12.08 -12.46
N LEU A 16 19.44 12.47 -11.45
CA LEU A 16 18.01 12.15 -11.33
C LEU A 16 17.21 13.40 -11.65
N HIS A 17 16.47 13.39 -12.76
CA HIS A 17 15.66 14.52 -13.19
C HIS A 17 14.19 14.14 -13.12
N CYS A 18 13.42 14.93 -12.37
CA CYS A 18 11.98 14.75 -12.27
C CYS A 18 11.34 15.11 -13.63
N PRO A 19 10.54 14.22 -14.24
CA PRO A 19 9.84 14.54 -15.49
C PRO A 19 8.84 15.69 -15.32
N LEU A 20 8.57 16.42 -16.41
CA LEU A 20 7.72 17.63 -16.41
C LEU A 20 6.28 17.37 -15.95
N TYR A 21 5.74 16.19 -16.24
CA TYR A 21 4.38 15.79 -15.87
C TYR A 21 4.35 14.84 -14.66
N HIS A 22 5.43 14.83 -13.88
CA HIS A 22 5.54 14.03 -12.67
C HIS A 22 5.49 14.93 -11.44
N ASN A 23 4.77 14.50 -10.42
CA ASN A 23 4.81 15.16 -9.13
C ASN A 23 6.18 14.89 -8.47
N PRO A 24 6.93 15.94 -8.05
CA PRO A 24 8.22 15.76 -7.39
C PRO A 24 8.18 14.90 -6.13
N ALA A 25 7.07 14.92 -5.39
CA ALA A 25 6.89 14.09 -4.19
C ALA A 25 6.75 12.60 -4.53
N ASP A 26 6.05 12.28 -5.62
CA ASP A 26 5.93 10.91 -6.09
C ASP A 26 7.26 10.43 -6.67
N PHE A 27 7.97 11.29 -7.40
CA PHE A 27 9.29 10.98 -7.97
C PHE A 27 10.32 10.56 -6.89
N ILE A 28 10.46 11.34 -5.81
CA ILE A 28 11.36 10.96 -4.70
C ILE A 28 10.88 9.69 -3.99
N THR A 29 9.57 9.48 -3.91
CA THR A 29 8.97 8.29 -3.29
C THR A 29 9.29 7.03 -4.09
N GLU A 30 9.20 7.06 -5.41
CA GLU A 30 9.55 5.94 -6.30
C GLU A 30 11.05 5.64 -6.27
N ILE A 31 11.90 6.68 -6.19
CA ILE A 31 13.34 6.49 -5.98
C ILE A 31 13.59 5.79 -4.64
N ALA A 32 12.87 6.19 -3.58
CA ALA A 32 12.99 5.61 -2.25
C ALA A 32 12.42 4.17 -2.17
N SER A 33 11.36 3.86 -2.92
CA SER A 33 10.80 2.50 -3.03
C SER A 33 11.76 1.54 -3.75
N GLY A 34 12.69 2.08 -4.54
CA GLY A 34 13.69 1.32 -5.29
C GLY A 34 13.26 1.00 -6.72
N GLU A 35 12.23 1.66 -7.24
CA GLU A 35 11.78 1.50 -8.63
C GLU A 35 12.82 2.02 -9.63
N TYR A 36 13.68 2.95 -9.21
CA TYR A 36 14.82 3.46 -9.97
C TYR A 36 16.11 2.65 -9.74
N GLY A 37 16.00 1.42 -9.23
CA GLY A 37 17.13 0.50 -9.01
C GLY A 37 17.94 0.82 -7.75
N LEU A 38 19.25 0.53 -7.80
CA LEU A 38 20.17 0.63 -6.65
C LEU A 38 20.62 2.07 -6.33
N VAL A 39 20.01 3.07 -6.98
CA VAL A 39 20.38 4.49 -6.80
C VAL A 39 20.11 4.96 -5.38
N LYS A 40 19.13 4.38 -4.68
CA LYS A 40 18.76 4.71 -3.31
C LYS A 40 19.93 4.64 -2.31
N GLU A 41 20.80 3.63 -2.43
CA GLU A 41 21.92 3.45 -1.49
C GLU A 41 23.02 4.48 -1.73
N LYS A 42 23.29 4.78 -3.01
CA LYS A 42 24.20 5.85 -3.41
C LYS A 42 23.68 7.20 -2.94
N LEU A 43 22.38 7.45 -3.08
CA LEU A 43 21.73 8.68 -2.65
C LEU A 43 21.81 8.85 -1.14
N ALA A 44 21.48 7.81 -0.38
CA ALA A 44 21.58 7.80 1.08
C ALA A 44 23.02 8.02 1.58
N THR A 45 24.02 7.53 0.85
CA THR A 45 25.44 7.75 1.16
C THR A 45 25.89 9.17 0.83
N SER A 46 25.43 9.73 -0.29
CA SER A 46 25.73 11.09 -0.71
C SER A 46 25.07 12.16 0.15
N PHE A 47 23.98 11.78 0.83
CA PHE A 47 23.27 12.66 1.73
C PHE A 47 23.88 12.58 3.15
N THR A 48 24.75 13.54 3.47
CA THR A 48 25.19 13.75 4.85
C THR A 48 24.25 14.74 5.52
N PRO A 49 23.34 14.30 6.42
CA PRO A 49 22.76 15.25 7.36
C PRO A 49 23.92 15.86 8.15
N ALA A 50 23.95 17.19 8.33
CA ALA A 50 24.95 17.83 9.16
C ALA A 50 25.01 17.10 10.51
N ALA A 51 26.20 16.59 10.85
CA ALA A 51 26.39 15.79 12.04
C ALA A 51 26.08 16.65 13.26
N VAL A 52 25.13 16.22 14.09
CA VAL A 52 24.97 16.73 15.45
C VAL A 52 26.03 16.04 16.31
N ASP A 53 27.29 16.38 16.09
CA ASP A 53 28.44 16.00 16.90
C ASP A 53 29.37 17.21 16.94
N GLY A 54 29.12 18.12 17.88
CA GLY A 54 29.93 19.31 18.08
C GLY A 54 29.10 20.54 18.37
N SER A 55 29.54 21.29 19.37
CA SER A 55 29.01 22.55 19.89
C SER A 55 29.10 23.73 18.93
N GLU A 56 28.66 23.57 17.68
CA GLU A 56 28.65 24.64 16.68
C GLU A 56 27.30 24.59 15.94
N GLU A 57 26.43 25.54 16.25
CA GLU A 57 25.15 25.78 15.57
C GLU A 57 25.41 26.17 14.12
N SER A 58 25.58 25.20 13.21
CA SER A 58 25.44 25.50 11.79
C SER A 58 23.96 25.77 11.53
N ASN A 59 23.64 27.06 11.44
CA ASN A 59 22.33 27.63 11.15
C ASN A 59 21.75 27.01 9.86
N PHE A 60 21.04 25.90 9.99
CA PHE A 60 20.10 25.47 8.97
C PHE A 60 18.86 26.34 9.15
N ASP A 61 18.76 27.36 8.31
CA ASP A 61 17.65 28.30 8.23
C ASP A 61 16.38 27.60 7.71
N HIS A 62 15.88 26.61 8.46
CA HIS A 62 14.60 25.97 8.21
C HIS A 62 13.94 25.59 9.54
N PRO A 63 12.79 26.21 9.91
CA PRO A 63 12.25 26.23 11.27
C PRO A 63 11.64 24.91 11.76
N VAL A 64 11.79 23.80 11.05
CA VAL A 64 11.20 22.51 11.43
C VAL A 64 12.10 21.36 11.03
N LEU A 65 13.20 21.18 11.77
CA LEU A 65 13.69 19.83 11.98
C LEU A 65 12.65 19.14 12.86
N THR A 66 11.94 18.14 12.34
CA THR A 66 11.08 17.32 13.19
C THR A 66 11.93 16.66 14.28
N LYS A 67 11.34 16.24 15.40
CA LYS A 67 12.06 15.50 16.47
C LYS A 67 12.88 14.30 15.95
N TYR A 68 12.51 13.78 14.78
CA TYR A 68 13.12 12.66 14.06
C TYR A 68 13.90 13.10 12.80
N GLY A 69 14.13 14.40 12.69
CA GLY A 69 14.50 15.13 11.50
C GLY A 69 15.99 15.06 11.15
N GLY A 70 16.59 13.87 11.06
CA GLY A 70 17.95 13.73 10.49
C GLY A 70 18.92 13.00 11.39
N LYS A 71 18.48 12.61 12.59
CA LYS A 71 19.17 11.61 13.39
C LYS A 71 19.14 10.28 12.64
N LYS A 72 20.32 9.72 12.34
CA LYS A 72 20.40 8.31 11.93
C LYS A 72 19.95 7.48 13.13
N MET A 73 18.84 6.76 12.97
CA MET A 73 18.30 5.86 13.99
C MET A 73 19.40 4.86 14.36
N THR A 74 19.68 4.69 15.65
CA THR A 74 20.57 3.62 16.09
C THR A 74 19.94 2.27 15.79
N LYS A 75 20.76 1.21 15.64
CA LYS A 75 20.22 -0.15 15.42
C LYS A 75 19.20 -0.56 16.49
N ARG A 76 19.43 -0.16 17.74
CA ARG A 76 18.52 -0.42 18.88
C ARG A 76 17.19 0.31 18.72
N GLU A 77 17.23 1.61 18.44
CA GLU A 77 16.01 2.41 18.18
C GLU A 77 15.24 1.89 16.95
N GLN A 78 15.93 1.40 15.92
CA GLN A 78 15.32 0.80 14.74
C GLN A 78 14.63 -0.54 15.07
N GLU A 79 15.27 -1.39 15.89
CA GLU A 79 14.68 -2.64 16.37
C GLU A 79 13.45 -2.38 17.24
N GLU A 80 13.50 -1.39 18.14
CA GLU A 80 12.36 -0.97 18.98
C GLU A 80 11.16 -0.51 18.14
N MET A 81 11.39 0.36 17.16
CA MET A 81 10.34 0.77 16.20
C MET A 81 9.80 -0.42 15.41
N CYS A 82 10.68 -1.31 14.94
CA CYS A 82 10.26 -2.46 14.15
C CYS A 82 9.38 -3.41 14.98
N GLU A 83 9.65 -3.56 16.29
CA GLU A 83 8.80 -4.32 17.20
C GLU A 83 7.51 -3.57 17.57
N GLU A 84 7.52 -2.25 17.68
CA GLU A 84 6.30 -1.43 17.88
C GLU A 84 5.33 -1.59 16.70
N PHE A 85 5.84 -1.54 15.47
CA PHE A 85 5.04 -1.77 14.25
C PHE A 85 4.76 -3.24 13.96
N LYS A 86 5.34 -4.17 14.73
CA LYS A 86 5.06 -5.61 14.63
C LYS A 86 3.75 -5.94 15.32
N VAL A 87 2.66 -5.43 14.77
CA VAL A 87 1.32 -5.71 15.25
C VAL A 87 0.97 -7.17 14.93
N ARG A 88 1.28 -8.06 15.88
CA ARG A 88 0.96 -9.49 15.78
C ARG A 88 -0.53 -9.70 16.07
N ILE A 89 -1.36 -9.57 15.05
CA ILE A 89 -2.80 -9.88 15.16
C ILE A 89 -2.97 -11.40 15.14
N SER A 90 -3.81 -11.95 16.02
CA SER A 90 -4.12 -13.38 16.01
C SER A 90 -4.81 -13.79 14.71
N THR A 91 -4.45 -14.97 14.18
CA THR A 91 -4.92 -15.49 12.89
C THR A 91 -6.45 -15.55 12.80
N ILE A 92 -7.14 -15.86 13.90
CA ILE A 92 -8.61 -15.91 13.95
C ILE A 92 -9.22 -14.51 13.84
N LYS A 93 -8.63 -13.50 14.49
CA LYS A 93 -9.08 -12.11 14.35
C LYS A 93 -8.85 -11.60 12.93
N GLN A 94 -7.68 -11.90 12.35
CA GLN A 94 -7.39 -11.58 10.94
C GLN A 94 -8.39 -12.25 10.01
N PHE A 95 -8.68 -13.54 10.20
CA PHE A 95 -9.68 -14.28 9.43
C PHE A 95 -11.07 -13.63 9.54
N GLY A 96 -11.52 -13.26 10.75
CA GLY A 96 -12.80 -12.59 10.95
C GLY A 96 -12.90 -11.24 10.23
N ILE A 97 -11.83 -10.44 10.26
CA ILE A 97 -11.74 -9.17 9.52
C ILE A 97 -11.80 -9.42 8.01
N LEU A 98 -11.04 -10.40 7.51
CA LEU A 98 -10.98 -10.74 6.10
C LEU A 98 -12.32 -11.29 5.60
N ALA A 99 -12.97 -12.15 6.40
CA ALA A 99 -14.28 -12.70 6.12
C ALA A 99 -15.34 -11.59 6.06
N LYS A 100 -15.34 -10.64 7.01
CA LYS A 100 -16.24 -9.48 6.98
C LYS A 100 -16.03 -8.62 5.73
N ARG A 101 -14.78 -8.36 5.36
CA ARG A 101 -14.45 -7.61 4.13
C ARG A 101 -14.88 -8.36 2.87
N CYS A 102 -14.61 -9.66 2.80
CA CYS A 102 -15.04 -10.52 1.70
C CYS A 102 -16.57 -10.55 1.58
N PHE A 103 -17.27 -10.73 2.70
CA PHE A 103 -18.72 -10.71 2.74
C PHE A 103 -19.30 -9.38 2.27
N LEU A 104 -18.74 -8.24 2.72
CA LEU A 104 -19.18 -6.93 2.25
C LEU A 104 -18.93 -6.71 0.75
N CYS A 105 -17.81 -7.21 0.21
CA CYS A 105 -17.56 -7.19 -1.23
C CYS A 105 -18.55 -8.06 -2.01
N LEU A 106 -18.90 -9.24 -1.47
CA LEU A 106 -19.89 -10.14 -2.06
C LEU A 106 -21.30 -9.54 -2.04
N THR A 107 -21.71 -8.93 -0.93
CA THR A 107 -23.04 -8.31 -0.83
C THR A 107 -23.16 -7.04 -1.68
N ARG A 108 -22.07 -6.27 -1.84
CA ARG A 108 -22.05 -5.09 -2.72
C ARG A 108 -22.06 -5.48 -4.20
N ASN A 109 -21.51 -6.63 -4.56
CA ASN A 109 -21.61 -7.18 -5.92
C ASN A 109 -22.95 -7.90 -6.15
N LYS A 110 -24.02 -7.12 -6.22
CA LYS A 110 -25.39 -7.59 -6.45
C LYS A 110 -25.53 -8.38 -7.76
N VAL A 111 -24.76 -8.04 -8.79
CA VAL A 111 -24.88 -8.64 -10.13
C VAL A 111 -24.52 -10.14 -10.13
N SER A 112 -23.38 -10.52 -9.53
CA SER A 112 -22.93 -11.93 -9.50
C SER A 112 -23.80 -12.80 -8.59
N ALA A 113 -24.23 -12.26 -7.44
CA ALA A 113 -25.09 -12.99 -6.50
C ALA A 113 -26.51 -13.20 -7.08
N HIS A 114 -27.14 -12.18 -7.65
CA HIS A 114 -28.45 -12.31 -8.28
C HIS A 114 -28.40 -13.24 -9.50
N LEU A 115 -27.37 -13.18 -10.33
CA LEU A 115 -27.24 -14.07 -11.49
C LEU A 115 -27.16 -15.55 -11.08
N ARG A 116 -26.41 -15.87 -10.02
CA ARG A 116 -26.35 -17.24 -9.48
C ARG A 116 -27.70 -17.71 -8.96
N VAL A 117 -28.40 -16.88 -8.18
CA VAL A 117 -29.73 -17.22 -7.64
C VAL A 117 -30.76 -17.43 -8.76
N VAL A 118 -30.79 -16.52 -9.75
CA VAL A 118 -31.70 -16.62 -10.90
C VAL A 118 -31.39 -17.88 -11.72
N ALA A 119 -30.12 -18.19 -11.98
CA ALA A 119 -29.74 -19.39 -12.72
C ALA A 119 -30.21 -20.68 -12.03
N TYR A 120 -30.06 -20.78 -10.70
CA TYR A 120 -30.56 -21.95 -9.96
C TYR A 120 -32.08 -22.04 -9.98
N LEU A 121 -32.80 -20.92 -9.87
CA LEU A 121 -34.26 -20.90 -9.95
C LEU A 121 -34.75 -21.31 -11.35
N CYS A 122 -34.11 -20.83 -12.42
CA CYS A 122 -34.42 -21.27 -13.78
C CYS A 122 -34.17 -22.77 -13.94
N PHE A 123 -33.05 -23.29 -13.44
CA PHE A 123 -32.72 -24.71 -13.50
C PHE A 123 -33.76 -25.58 -12.78
N THR A 124 -34.18 -25.21 -11.57
CA THR A 124 -35.20 -25.97 -10.83
C THR A 124 -36.56 -25.94 -11.51
N VAL A 125 -36.97 -24.80 -12.08
CA VAL A 125 -38.22 -24.68 -12.85
C VAL A 125 -38.17 -25.52 -14.13
N MET A 126 -37.06 -25.48 -14.87
CA MET A 126 -36.91 -26.28 -16.10
C MET A 126 -36.95 -27.78 -15.80
N LEU A 127 -36.29 -28.23 -14.74
CA LEU A 127 -36.36 -29.63 -14.30
C LEU A 127 -37.78 -30.03 -13.88
N ALA A 128 -38.46 -29.20 -13.08
CA ALA A 128 -39.83 -29.47 -12.64
C ALA A 128 -40.80 -29.59 -13.82
N PHE A 129 -40.68 -28.69 -14.81
CA PHE A 129 -41.47 -28.75 -16.03
C PHE A 129 -41.19 -30.04 -16.82
N CYS A 130 -39.92 -30.36 -17.04
CA CYS A 130 -39.52 -31.56 -17.79
C CYS A 130 -40.02 -32.87 -17.14
N ILE A 131 -39.99 -32.96 -15.81
CA ILE A 131 -40.50 -34.12 -15.07
C ILE A 131 -42.03 -34.21 -15.21
N MET A 132 -42.75 -33.09 -15.11
CA MET A 132 -44.20 -33.06 -15.25
C MET A 132 -44.65 -33.44 -16.66
N THR A 133 -43.98 -32.96 -17.72
CA THR A 133 -44.29 -33.34 -19.10
C THR A 133 -43.99 -34.82 -19.36
N SER A 134 -42.90 -35.33 -18.79
CA SER A 134 -42.53 -36.74 -18.93
C SER A 134 -43.50 -37.66 -18.17
N GLY A 135 -43.94 -37.25 -16.98
CA GLY A 135 -44.91 -38.01 -16.18
C GLY A 135 -46.32 -38.02 -16.77
N THR A 136 -46.76 -36.92 -17.37
CA THR A 136 -48.05 -36.85 -18.08
C THR A 136 -48.05 -37.64 -19.39
N ALA A 137 -46.90 -37.77 -20.07
CA ALA A 137 -46.74 -38.61 -21.25
C ALA A 137 -46.71 -40.12 -20.94
N LEU A 138 -46.33 -40.53 -19.72
CA LEU A 138 -46.29 -41.94 -19.32
C LEU A 138 -47.66 -42.48 -18.85
N LEU A 139 -48.59 -41.59 -18.50
CA LEU A 139 -49.92 -41.93 -17.97
C LEU A 139 -51.02 -42.00 -19.06
N LYS A 140 -50.66 -41.82 -20.33
CA LYS A 140 -51.56 -41.76 -21.48
C LYS A 140 -51.16 -42.82 -22.51
#